data_AF-A0A960T3G9-F1
#
_entry.id   AF-A0A960T3G9-F1
#
_cell.length_a   1.000
_cell.length_b   1.000
_cell.length_c   1.000
_cell.angle_alpha   90.00
_cell.angle_beta   90.00
_cell.angle_gamma   90.00
#
_symmetry.space_group_name_H-M   'P 1'
#
loop_
_entity.id
_entity.type
_entity.pdbx_description
1 polymer ?
#
loop_
_entity_poly.entity_id
_entity_poly.type
_entity_poly.pdbx_seq_one_letter_code
_entity_poly.pdbx_strand_id
1 'polypeptide(L)'
;MNDSLINEDLAPVPPEKRTWSSWDIAALWVGMAVCIPTYTMASSLIGGGMTWWQAMLAILLGNLIVLIPMTLNAHPGTAYGIPFPVLLRASFGTRGANIAAVLRGIVACGWFGIQTWFGGAALHSTAAIIFGFDSAGETPLPGLGITGAQLGFFLLFWLMNVWFIWKGIDSIKWLEKLSAPFLLAIGLLMMIWGITKAGGIGEALAAASSETVSWAGFGAALTAMVGFWATLSLNIPDFSRFAKSQKDQIVGQTAALPATMTFYSFVGIVVTGATVVIFGEAIWDPVAVVGKIGSKPLSALALI
;
A
#
# COMPACT_ATOMS: atom_id res chain seq x y z
N MET A 1 19.15 -29.90 -19.57
CA MET A 1 18.17 -28.88 -19.13
C MET A 1 17.74 -28.10 -20.38
N ASN A 2 16.49 -27.62 -20.46
CA ASN A 2 16.05 -26.83 -21.60
C ASN A 2 16.41 -25.36 -21.33
N ASP A 3 17.40 -24.84 -22.06
CA ASP A 3 17.96 -23.49 -21.86
C ASP A 3 16.91 -22.37 -22.07
N SER A 4 15.79 -22.66 -22.74
CA SER A 4 14.68 -21.69 -22.92
C SER A 4 13.83 -21.43 -21.67
N LEU A 5 13.98 -22.23 -20.59
CA LEU A 5 13.12 -22.17 -19.40
C LEU A 5 13.83 -21.73 -18.12
N ILE A 6 15.13 -21.48 -18.20
CA ILE A 6 16.01 -21.19 -17.06
C ILE A 6 16.71 -19.86 -17.33
N ASN A 7 16.61 -18.94 -16.37
CA ASN A 7 17.44 -17.75 -16.27
C ASN A 7 17.78 -17.53 -14.78
N GLU A 8 18.65 -16.56 -14.49
CA GLU A 8 19.08 -16.29 -13.11
C GLU A 8 17.92 -15.88 -12.19
N ASP A 9 16.95 -15.11 -12.70
CA ASP A 9 15.81 -14.62 -11.91
C ASP A 9 14.81 -15.73 -11.51
N LEU A 10 14.65 -16.72 -12.39
CA LEU A 10 13.77 -17.87 -12.22
C LEU A 10 14.46 -19.05 -11.53
N ALA A 11 15.77 -18.99 -11.35
CA ALA A 11 16.52 -20.02 -10.68
C ALA A 11 16.07 -20.14 -9.21
N PRO A 12 15.99 -21.38 -8.67
CA PRO A 12 15.74 -21.57 -7.26
C PRO A 12 16.84 -20.92 -6.41
N VAL A 13 16.45 -20.28 -5.30
CA VAL A 13 17.40 -19.69 -4.35
C VAL A 13 18.14 -20.81 -3.59
N PRO A 14 19.48 -20.88 -3.67
CA PRO A 14 20.28 -21.84 -2.92
C PRO A 14 20.08 -21.69 -1.40
N PRO A 15 20.12 -22.78 -0.61
CA PRO A 15 19.93 -22.72 0.84
C PRO A 15 20.79 -21.68 1.55
N GLU A 16 22.02 -21.47 1.09
CA GLU A 16 22.99 -20.52 1.68
C GLU A 16 22.55 -19.05 1.51
N LYS A 17 21.73 -18.77 0.50
CA LYS A 17 21.16 -17.44 0.23
C LYS A 17 19.79 -17.23 0.88
N ARG A 18 19.23 -18.24 1.56
CA ARG A 18 17.94 -18.14 2.27
C ARG A 18 18.15 -17.58 3.68
N THR A 19 18.33 -16.27 3.76
CA THR A 19 18.74 -15.58 5.00
C THR A 19 17.60 -14.92 5.76
N TRP A 20 16.40 -14.83 5.19
CA TRP A 20 15.29 -14.08 5.78
C TRP A 20 14.67 -14.85 6.95
N SER A 21 14.68 -14.21 8.10
CA SER A 21 14.02 -14.65 9.33
C SER A 21 12.59 -14.12 9.39
N SER A 22 11.85 -14.53 10.43
CA SER A 22 10.54 -13.97 10.76
C SER A 22 10.54 -12.44 10.81
N TRP A 23 11.64 -11.83 11.26
CA TRP A 23 11.80 -10.38 11.34
C TRP A 23 11.92 -9.71 9.98
N ASP A 24 12.67 -10.32 9.06
CA ASP A 24 12.84 -9.78 7.70
C ASP A 24 11.50 -9.82 6.94
N ILE A 25 10.75 -10.91 7.12
CA ILE A 25 9.39 -11.06 6.57
C ILE A 25 8.43 -10.05 7.21
N ALA A 26 8.53 -9.83 8.52
CA ALA A 26 7.72 -8.83 9.20
C ALA A 26 8.04 -7.40 8.73
N ALA A 27 9.33 -7.08 8.57
CA ALA A 27 9.79 -5.79 8.07
C ALA A 27 9.31 -5.54 6.64
N LEU A 28 9.30 -6.57 5.78
CA LEU A 28 8.72 -6.49 4.43
C LEU A 28 7.25 -6.05 4.51
N TRP A 29 6.45 -6.67 5.39
CA TRP A 29 5.04 -6.28 5.55
C TRP A 29 4.87 -4.87 6.08
N VAL A 30 5.74 -4.44 7.00
CA VAL A 30 5.75 -3.05 7.45
C VAL A 30 6.00 -2.11 6.28
N GLY A 31 7.03 -2.36 5.47
CA GLY A 31 7.37 -1.55 4.30
C GLY A 31 6.26 -1.53 3.23
N MET A 32 5.55 -2.63 3.04
CA MET A 32 4.48 -2.72 2.03
C MET A 32 3.13 -2.15 2.54
N ALA A 33 2.80 -2.34 3.82
CA ALA A 33 1.51 -1.93 4.37
C ALA A 33 1.46 -0.44 4.73
N VAL A 34 2.60 0.16 5.09
CA VAL A 34 2.71 1.59 5.41
C VAL A 34 2.81 2.37 4.10
N CYS A 35 1.66 2.66 3.51
CA CYS A 35 1.57 3.44 2.29
C CYS A 35 0.24 4.20 2.18
N ILE A 36 0.21 5.21 1.29
CA ILE A 36 -0.96 6.05 1.07
C ILE A 36 -2.21 5.24 0.64
N PRO A 37 -2.11 4.20 -0.21
CA PRO A 37 -3.26 3.34 -0.52
C PRO A 37 -3.91 2.70 0.71
N THR A 38 -3.13 2.22 1.68
CA THR A 38 -3.69 1.64 2.91
C THR A 38 -4.47 2.67 3.71
N TYR A 39 -3.91 3.88 3.84
CA TYR A 39 -4.59 5.01 4.50
C TYR A 39 -5.90 5.33 3.78
N THR A 40 -5.82 5.60 2.47
CA THR A 40 -6.96 6.06 1.65
C THR A 40 -8.05 5.00 1.56
N MET A 41 -7.68 3.72 1.50
CA MET A 41 -8.59 2.59 1.58
C MET A 41 -9.40 2.64 2.89
N ALA A 42 -8.73 2.75 4.04
CA ALA A 42 -9.41 2.81 5.33
C ALA A 42 -10.32 4.04 5.44
N SER A 43 -9.85 5.20 4.99
CA SER A 43 -10.64 6.43 4.93
C SER A 43 -11.84 6.33 4.00
N SER A 44 -11.71 5.64 2.86
CA SER A 44 -12.81 5.47 1.91
C SER A 44 -13.96 4.63 2.47
N LEU A 45 -13.67 3.69 3.38
CA LEU A 45 -14.71 2.92 4.06
C LEU A 45 -15.56 3.82 4.97
N ILE A 46 -14.93 4.80 5.62
CA ILE A 46 -15.62 5.81 6.42
C ILE A 46 -16.44 6.74 5.52
N GLY A 47 -15.86 7.24 4.43
CA GLY A 47 -16.57 8.06 3.44
C GLY A 47 -17.72 7.32 2.76
N GLY A 48 -17.61 6.00 2.60
CA GLY A 48 -18.67 5.11 2.13
C GLY A 48 -19.75 4.80 3.19
N GLY A 49 -19.65 5.42 4.36
CA GLY A 49 -20.65 5.40 5.40
C GLY A 49 -20.44 4.35 6.49
N MET A 50 -19.30 3.64 6.55
CA MET A 50 -19.05 2.71 7.64
C MET A 50 -18.69 3.45 8.93
N THR A 51 -19.13 2.90 10.07
CA THR A 51 -18.58 3.28 11.37
C THR A 51 -17.10 2.88 11.48
N TRP A 52 -16.32 3.61 12.29
CA TRP A 52 -14.88 3.32 12.47
C TRP A 52 -14.62 1.86 12.86
N TRP A 53 -15.43 1.28 13.74
CA TRP A 53 -15.21 -0.09 14.21
C TRP A 53 -15.59 -1.13 13.15
N GLN A 54 -16.62 -0.87 12.34
CA GLN A 54 -16.98 -1.75 11.22
C GLN A 54 -15.88 -1.75 10.16
N ALA A 55 -15.32 -0.58 9.85
CA ALA A 55 -14.19 -0.47 8.93
C ALA A 55 -12.96 -1.23 9.46
N MET A 56 -12.62 -1.03 10.74
CA MET A 56 -11.51 -1.73 11.40
C MET A 56 -11.72 -3.25 11.42
N LEU A 57 -12.94 -3.71 11.69
CA LEU A 57 -13.28 -5.12 11.68
C LEU A 57 -13.19 -5.72 10.27
N ALA A 58 -13.70 -5.02 9.25
CA ALA A 58 -13.61 -5.46 7.86
C ALA A 58 -12.15 -5.57 7.39
N ILE A 59 -11.31 -4.61 7.76
CA ILE A 59 -9.87 -4.61 7.46
C ILE A 59 -9.18 -5.79 8.16
N LEU A 60 -9.39 -5.96 9.46
CA LEU A 60 -8.77 -7.04 10.21
C LEU A 60 -9.19 -8.41 9.65
N LEU A 61 -10.49 -8.62 9.45
CA LEU A 61 -11.01 -9.88 8.91
C LEU A 61 -10.52 -10.13 7.47
N GLY A 62 -10.49 -9.12 6.62
CA GLY A 62 -9.98 -9.26 5.25
C GLY A 62 -8.52 -9.71 5.22
N ASN A 63 -7.69 -9.12 6.10
CA ASN A 63 -6.29 -9.51 6.26
C ASN A 63 -6.12 -10.92 6.84
N LEU A 64 -6.97 -11.34 7.78
CA LEU A 64 -6.94 -12.70 8.31
C LEU A 64 -7.39 -13.74 7.27
N ILE A 65 -8.38 -13.40 6.43
CA ILE A 65 -8.86 -14.28 5.36
C ILE A 65 -7.78 -14.45 4.29
N VAL A 66 -7.16 -13.36 3.82
CA VAL A 66 -6.14 -13.41 2.76
C VAL A 66 -4.84 -14.06 3.24
N LEU A 67 -4.57 -14.06 4.54
CA LEU A 67 -3.42 -14.74 5.13
C LEU A 67 -3.45 -16.26 4.90
N ILE A 68 -4.62 -16.88 4.80
CA ILE A 68 -4.78 -18.31 4.56
C ILE A 68 -4.17 -18.71 3.19
N PRO A 69 -4.69 -18.23 2.04
CA PRO A 69 -4.09 -18.56 0.75
C PRO A 69 -2.65 -18.05 0.65
N MET A 70 -2.30 -16.95 1.32
CA MET A 70 -0.95 -16.41 1.28
C MET A 70 0.07 -17.33 1.96
N THR A 71 -0.21 -17.83 3.17
CA THR A 71 0.70 -18.76 3.86
C THR A 71 0.81 -20.10 3.13
N LEU A 72 -0.28 -20.57 2.50
CA LEU A 72 -0.29 -21.76 1.66
C LEU A 72 0.56 -21.58 0.39
N ASN A 73 0.40 -20.47 -0.34
CA ASN A 73 1.21 -20.17 -1.51
C ASN A 73 2.68 -19.86 -1.16
N ALA A 74 2.95 -19.33 0.03
CA ALA A 74 4.33 -19.10 0.49
C ALA A 74 5.10 -20.41 0.72
N HIS A 75 4.40 -21.51 1.01
CA HIS A 75 5.02 -22.78 1.39
C HIS A 75 5.94 -23.35 0.30
N PRO A 76 5.54 -23.51 -0.98
CA PRO A 76 6.44 -23.94 -2.04
C PRO A 76 7.63 -23.00 -2.26
N GLY A 77 7.42 -21.68 -2.13
CA GLY A 77 8.48 -20.69 -2.24
C GLY A 77 9.57 -20.96 -1.21
N THR A 78 9.20 -21.12 0.06
CA THR A 78 10.15 -21.39 1.15
C THR A 78 10.77 -22.79 1.10
N ALA A 79 9.98 -23.82 0.75
CA ALA A 79 10.48 -25.19 0.66
C ALA A 79 11.51 -25.35 -0.46
N TYR A 80 11.16 -24.89 -1.67
CA TYR A 80 11.94 -25.17 -2.88
C TYR A 80 12.79 -23.99 -3.33
N GLY A 81 12.63 -22.79 -2.75
CA GLY A 81 13.33 -21.59 -3.17
C GLY A 81 12.86 -21.04 -4.51
N ILE A 82 11.67 -21.42 -4.97
CA ILE A 82 11.16 -21.10 -6.32
C ILE A 82 10.29 -19.84 -6.31
N PRO A 83 10.38 -19.00 -7.35
CA PRO A 83 9.50 -17.84 -7.50
C PRO A 83 8.12 -18.22 -8.06
N PHE A 84 7.21 -17.26 -8.05
CA PHE A 84 5.82 -17.42 -8.48
C PHE A 84 5.66 -17.97 -9.90
N PRO A 85 6.38 -17.46 -10.93
CA PRO A 85 6.23 -17.99 -12.29
C PRO A 85 6.66 -19.46 -12.42
N VAL A 86 7.58 -19.93 -11.57
CA VAL A 86 8.00 -21.33 -11.55
C VAL A 86 6.95 -22.19 -10.84
N LEU A 87 6.39 -21.72 -9.73
CA LEU A 87 5.27 -22.39 -9.05
C LEU A 87 4.07 -22.58 -10.00
N LEU A 88 3.73 -21.56 -10.79
CA LEU A 88 2.64 -21.62 -11.77
C LEU A 88 2.79 -22.76 -12.80
N ARG A 89 4.02 -23.20 -13.10
CA ARG A 89 4.27 -24.28 -14.06
C ARG A 89 3.69 -25.62 -13.58
N ALA A 90 3.54 -25.82 -12.27
CA ALA A 90 2.94 -27.01 -11.70
C ALA A 90 1.43 -27.11 -12.00
N SER A 91 0.73 -25.98 -12.08
CA SER A 91 -0.72 -25.93 -12.33
C SER A 91 -1.08 -25.71 -13.80
N PHE A 92 -0.33 -24.85 -14.50
CA PHE A 92 -0.67 -24.40 -15.87
C PHE A 92 0.28 -24.95 -16.94
N GLY A 93 1.28 -25.75 -16.55
CA GLY A 93 2.35 -26.18 -17.44
C GLY A 93 3.30 -25.03 -17.83
N THR A 94 4.33 -25.34 -18.61
CA THR A 94 5.40 -24.39 -18.96
C THR A 94 4.94 -23.23 -19.85
N ARG A 95 3.99 -23.48 -20.76
CA ARG A 95 3.43 -22.44 -21.64
C ARG A 95 2.28 -21.68 -20.99
N GLY A 96 1.38 -22.37 -20.29
CA GLY A 96 0.22 -21.74 -19.64
C GLY A 96 0.61 -20.81 -18.49
N ALA A 97 1.70 -21.12 -17.78
CA ALA A 97 2.23 -20.25 -16.72
C ALA A 97 2.53 -18.82 -17.19
N ASN A 98 2.89 -18.62 -18.46
CA ASN A 98 3.14 -17.28 -19.01
C ASN A 98 1.85 -16.44 -19.05
N ILE A 99 0.69 -17.04 -19.33
CA ILE A 99 -0.58 -16.32 -19.36
C ILE A 99 -0.89 -15.78 -17.96
N ALA A 100 -0.80 -16.64 -16.94
CA ALA A 100 -1.03 -16.25 -15.55
C ALA A 100 -0.01 -15.20 -15.07
N ALA A 101 1.27 -15.35 -15.44
CA ALA A 101 2.31 -14.38 -15.11
C ALA A 101 2.07 -13.00 -15.76
N VAL A 102 1.67 -12.96 -17.04
CA VAL A 102 1.36 -11.72 -17.75
C VAL A 102 0.14 -11.04 -17.14
N LEU A 103 -0.93 -11.78 -16.83
CA LEU A 103 -2.11 -11.22 -16.16
C LEU A 103 -1.74 -10.59 -14.81
N ARG A 104 -0.89 -11.25 -14.02
CA ARG A 104 -0.36 -10.69 -12.77
C ARG A 104 0.48 -9.44 -12.99
N GLY A 105 1.27 -9.41 -14.08
CA GLY A 105 2.05 -8.25 -14.51
C GLY A 105 1.17 -7.05 -14.85
N ILE A 106 0.07 -7.25 -15.57
CA ILE A 106 -0.90 -6.17 -15.88
C ILE A 106 -1.46 -5.55 -14.60
N VAL A 107 -1.82 -6.39 -13.61
CA VAL A 107 -2.30 -5.91 -12.31
C VAL A 107 -1.20 -5.14 -11.56
N ALA A 108 0.06 -5.58 -11.65
CA ALA A 108 1.19 -4.85 -11.09
C ALA A 108 1.34 -3.45 -11.71
N CYS A 109 1.16 -3.33 -13.02
CA CYS A 109 1.16 -2.03 -13.70
C CYS A 109 0.03 -1.11 -13.21
N GLY A 110 -1.15 -1.67 -12.92
CA GLY A 110 -2.26 -0.93 -12.33
C GLY A 110 -1.91 -0.36 -10.95
N TRP A 111 -1.34 -1.18 -10.07
CA TRP A 111 -0.85 -0.74 -8.76
C TRP A 111 0.26 0.31 -8.87
N PHE A 112 1.20 0.12 -9.79
CA PHE A 112 2.25 1.10 -10.06
C PHE A 112 1.66 2.45 -10.50
N GLY A 113 0.63 2.44 -11.35
CA GLY A 113 -0.10 3.65 -11.76
C GLY A 113 -0.77 4.37 -10.58
N ILE A 114 -1.46 3.64 -9.69
CA ILE A 114 -2.08 4.21 -8.49
C ILE A 114 -1.03 4.85 -7.56
N GLN A 115 0.09 4.16 -7.32
CA GLN A 115 1.17 4.71 -6.49
C GLN A 115 1.83 5.93 -7.12
N THR A 116 2.00 5.91 -8.45
CA THR A 116 2.53 7.04 -9.20
C THR A 116 1.59 8.24 -9.14
N TRP A 117 0.27 7.99 -9.14
CA TRP A 117 -0.74 9.04 -8.95
C TRP A 117 -0.61 9.74 -7.61
N PHE A 118 -0.54 8.97 -6.51
CA PHE A 118 -0.35 9.56 -5.18
C PHE A 118 0.97 10.33 -5.07
N GLY A 119 2.07 9.79 -5.60
CA GLY A 119 3.35 10.49 -5.62
C GLY A 119 3.34 11.77 -6.47
N GLY A 120 2.69 11.76 -7.63
CA GLY A 120 2.50 12.94 -8.45
C GLY A 120 1.63 14.00 -7.77
N ALA A 121 0.54 13.61 -7.14
CA ALA A 121 -0.32 14.51 -6.36
C ALA A 121 0.42 15.13 -5.17
N ALA A 122 1.31 14.36 -4.51
CA ALA A 122 2.20 14.84 -3.46
C ALA A 122 3.17 15.90 -3.97
N LEU A 123 3.85 15.66 -5.10
CA LEU A 123 4.74 16.65 -5.71
C LEU A 123 3.99 17.91 -6.14
N HIS A 124 2.81 17.77 -6.75
CA HIS A 124 2.00 18.90 -7.19
C HIS A 124 1.57 19.77 -6.00
N SER A 125 1.06 19.16 -4.94
CA SER A 125 0.64 19.86 -3.72
C SER A 125 1.82 20.55 -3.04
N THR A 126 2.98 19.90 -2.98
CA THR A 126 4.22 20.50 -2.44
C THR A 126 4.64 21.72 -3.24
N ALA A 127 4.65 21.61 -4.57
CA ALA A 127 5.04 22.69 -5.46
C ALA A 127 4.09 23.90 -5.30
N ALA A 128 2.78 23.66 -5.19
CA ALA A 128 1.79 24.71 -4.98
C ALA A 128 2.06 25.50 -3.69
N ILE A 129 2.41 24.82 -2.60
CA ILE A 129 2.71 25.44 -1.29
C ILE A 129 4.04 26.21 -1.31
N ILE A 130 5.07 25.67 -1.95
CA ILE A 130 6.41 26.27 -2.01
C ILE A 130 6.41 27.50 -2.92
N PHE A 131 5.87 27.36 -4.13
CA PHE A 131 5.90 28.39 -5.16
C PHE A 131 4.68 29.32 -5.11
N GLY A 132 3.66 29.00 -4.32
CA GLY A 132 2.51 29.86 -4.07
C GLY A 132 1.56 30.01 -5.26
N PHE A 133 1.41 28.98 -6.11
CA PHE A 133 0.43 28.97 -7.19
C PHE A 133 -0.85 28.24 -6.79
N ASP A 134 -1.97 28.65 -7.37
CA ASP A 134 -3.26 28.01 -7.11
C ASP A 134 -3.36 26.67 -7.85
N SER A 135 -3.35 25.57 -7.09
CA SER A 135 -3.49 24.22 -7.61
C SER A 135 -4.94 23.84 -7.98
N ALA A 136 -5.93 24.66 -7.59
CA ALA A 136 -7.36 24.38 -7.78
C ALA A 136 -7.98 25.09 -9.00
N GLY A 137 -7.29 26.06 -9.58
CA GLY A 137 -7.83 26.96 -10.62
C GLY A 137 -7.67 26.50 -12.07
N GLU A 138 -7.04 25.35 -12.34
CA GLU A 138 -6.82 24.90 -13.71
C GLU A 138 -8.03 24.15 -14.28
N THR A 139 -8.41 24.51 -15.51
CA THR A 139 -9.50 23.82 -16.22
C THR A 139 -9.09 22.38 -16.53
N PRO A 140 -9.92 21.37 -16.21
CA PRO A 140 -9.62 19.99 -16.54
C PRO A 140 -9.41 19.77 -18.02
N LEU A 141 -8.44 18.93 -18.38
CA LEU A 141 -8.21 18.53 -19.77
C LEU A 141 -9.42 17.74 -20.30
N PRO A 142 -9.91 18.04 -21.52
CA PRO A 142 -11.01 17.30 -22.12
C PRO A 142 -10.71 15.79 -22.18
N GLY A 143 -11.62 14.98 -21.64
CA GLY A 143 -11.54 13.52 -21.68
C GLY A 143 -10.72 12.86 -20.56
N LEU A 144 -9.88 13.60 -19.83
CA LEU A 144 -9.06 13.03 -18.74
C LEU A 144 -9.59 13.40 -17.34
N GLY A 145 -10.32 14.51 -17.19
CA GLY A 145 -10.85 14.94 -15.89
C GLY A 145 -9.78 15.40 -14.88
N ILE A 146 -8.53 15.54 -15.33
CA ILE A 146 -7.39 16.02 -14.54
C ILE A 146 -6.82 17.29 -15.18
N THR A 147 -6.13 18.12 -14.40
CA THR A 147 -5.50 19.33 -14.91
C THR A 147 -4.19 19.05 -15.63
N GLY A 148 -3.73 20.02 -16.43
CA GLY A 148 -2.42 19.92 -17.11
C GLY A 148 -1.27 19.79 -16.11
N ALA A 149 -1.31 20.53 -15.00
CA ALA A 149 -0.32 20.41 -13.93
C ALA A 149 -0.34 19.03 -13.28
N GLN A 150 -1.52 18.48 -12.94
CA GLN A 150 -1.63 17.13 -12.35
C GLN A 150 -1.01 16.06 -13.25
N LEU A 151 -1.27 16.11 -14.56
CA LEU A 151 -0.65 15.21 -15.52
C LEU A 151 0.87 15.42 -15.61
N GLY A 152 1.34 16.67 -15.59
CA GLY A 152 2.77 17.00 -15.60
C GLY A 152 3.51 16.43 -14.39
N PHE A 153 2.96 16.59 -13.18
CA PHE A 153 3.55 16.05 -11.96
C PHE A 153 3.45 14.52 -11.87
N PHE A 154 2.36 13.92 -12.38
CA PHE A 154 2.27 12.47 -12.54
C PHE A 154 3.40 11.92 -13.44
N LEU A 155 3.60 12.52 -14.62
CA LEU A 155 4.65 12.12 -15.54
C LEU A 155 6.05 12.37 -14.97
N LEU A 156 6.24 13.47 -14.23
CA LEU A 156 7.50 13.75 -13.53
C LEU A 156 7.81 12.65 -12.51
N PHE A 157 6.85 12.31 -11.64
CA PHE A 157 7.04 11.27 -10.63
C PHE A 157 7.25 9.89 -11.28
N TRP A 158 6.53 9.61 -12.37
CA TRP A 158 6.74 8.41 -13.18
C TRP A 158 8.17 8.32 -13.71
N LEU A 159 8.69 9.41 -14.31
CA LEU A 159 10.06 9.48 -14.82
C LEU A 159 11.09 9.29 -13.71
N MET A 160 10.85 9.84 -12.52
CA MET A 160 11.71 9.62 -11.34
C MET A 160 11.76 8.13 -10.97
N ASN A 161 10.61 7.45 -10.91
CA ASN A 161 10.56 6.00 -10.63
C ASN A 161 11.32 5.20 -11.69
N VAL A 162 11.12 5.51 -12.98
CA VAL A 162 11.86 4.87 -14.08
C VAL A 162 13.36 5.08 -13.95
N TRP A 163 13.80 6.29 -13.57
CA TRP A 163 15.22 6.59 -13.35
C TRP A 163 15.83 5.75 -12.22
N PHE A 164 15.12 5.62 -11.10
CA PHE A 164 15.58 4.77 -9.98
C PHE A 164 15.62 3.28 -10.35
N ILE A 165 14.62 2.81 -11.11
CA ILE A 165 14.60 1.43 -11.63
C ILE A 165 15.79 1.20 -12.56
N TRP A 166 16.10 2.15 -13.44
CA TRP A 166 17.23 2.06 -14.37
C TRP A 166 18.59 2.03 -13.66
N LYS A 167 18.74 2.72 -12.51
CA LYS A 167 19.93 2.64 -11.66
C LYS A 167 20.09 1.31 -10.90
N GLY A 168 19.10 0.42 -10.98
CA GLY A 168 19.16 -0.92 -10.41
C GLY A 168 18.70 -1.03 -8.97
N ILE A 169 18.62 -2.27 -8.49
CA ILE A 169 17.93 -2.67 -7.27
C ILE A 169 18.51 -2.07 -5.98
N ASP A 170 19.81 -1.73 -5.97
CA ASP A 170 20.45 -1.19 -4.77
C ASP A 170 20.00 0.24 -4.45
N SER A 171 19.62 1.03 -5.46
CA SER A 171 19.02 2.35 -5.27
C SER A 171 17.64 2.24 -4.60
N ILE A 172 16.86 1.23 -4.99
CA ILE A 172 15.53 0.96 -4.45
C ILE A 172 15.62 0.52 -2.99
N LYS A 173 16.54 -0.41 -2.66
CA LYS A 173 16.74 -0.90 -1.29
C LYS A 173 17.09 0.22 -0.31
N TRP A 174 17.90 1.18 -0.74
CA TRP A 174 18.27 2.32 0.11
C TRP A 174 17.06 3.23 0.36
N LEU A 175 16.30 3.54 -0.69
CA LEU A 175 15.08 4.35 -0.58
C LEU A 175 14.07 3.69 0.36
N GLU A 176 13.80 2.39 0.18
CA GLU A 176 12.86 1.63 1.02
C GLU A 176 13.25 1.64 2.51
N LYS A 177 14.53 1.43 2.82
CA LYS A 177 15.05 1.47 4.20
C LYS A 177 14.82 2.81 4.89
N LEU A 178 14.84 3.90 4.13
CA LEU A 178 14.60 5.25 4.66
C LEU A 178 13.10 5.55 4.75
N SER A 179 12.33 5.19 3.72
CA SER A 179 10.91 5.53 3.61
C SER A 179 10.04 4.84 4.68
N ALA A 180 10.29 3.58 5.02
CA ALA A 180 9.45 2.84 5.96
C ALA A 180 9.36 3.48 7.38
N PRO A 181 10.47 3.78 8.09
CA PRO A 181 10.40 4.45 9.38
C PRO A 181 9.89 5.88 9.27
N PHE A 182 10.16 6.56 8.16
CA PHE A 182 9.70 7.92 7.91
C PHE A 182 8.18 8.01 7.77
N LEU A 183 7.58 7.15 6.94
CA LEU A 183 6.13 7.10 6.73
C LEU A 183 5.37 6.67 7.99
N LEU A 184 5.95 5.79 8.80
CA LEU A 184 5.42 5.45 10.13
C LEU A 184 5.42 6.67 11.07
N ALA A 185 6.53 7.40 11.11
CA ALA A 185 6.66 8.60 11.93
C ALA A 185 5.66 9.69 11.49
N ILE A 186 5.53 9.94 10.18
CA ILE A 186 4.54 10.90 9.64
C ILE A 186 3.12 10.44 9.97
N GLY A 187 2.79 9.17 9.76
CA GLY A 187 1.46 8.65 10.09
C GLY A 187 1.10 8.90 11.57
N LEU A 188 2.04 8.63 12.47
CA LEU A 188 1.88 8.92 13.90
C LEU A 188 1.74 10.43 14.18
N LEU A 189 2.57 11.27 13.58
CA LEU A 189 2.50 12.72 13.74
C LEU A 189 1.17 13.29 13.24
N MET A 190 0.67 12.82 12.10
CA MET A 190 -0.64 13.20 11.59
C MET A 190 -1.77 12.74 12.52
N MET A 191 -1.68 11.52 13.08
CA MET A 191 -2.67 11.04 14.04
C MET A 191 -2.68 11.90 15.31
N ILE A 192 -1.52 12.24 15.86
CA ILE A 192 -1.40 13.12 17.04
C ILE A 192 -1.95 14.51 16.71
N TRP A 193 -1.59 15.06 15.56
CA TRP A 193 -2.13 16.34 15.08
C TRP A 193 -3.66 16.29 14.97
N GLY A 194 -4.21 15.26 14.33
CA GLY A 194 -5.65 15.09 14.16
C GLY A 194 -6.38 14.99 15.49
N ILE A 195 -5.89 14.15 16.41
CA ILE A 195 -6.45 13.98 17.76
C ILE A 195 -6.44 15.30 18.54
N THR A 196 -5.32 16.03 18.52
CA THR A 196 -5.18 17.29 19.28
C THR A 196 -6.04 18.40 18.71
N LYS A 197 -6.20 18.48 17.39
CA LYS A 197 -7.02 19.50 16.73
C LYS A 197 -8.51 19.18 16.72
N ALA A 198 -8.89 17.91 16.75
CA ALA A 198 -10.29 17.48 16.88
C ALA A 198 -10.84 17.59 18.31
N GLY A 199 -10.01 17.91 19.31
CA GLY A 199 -10.42 17.97 20.71
C GLY A 199 -10.38 16.63 21.45
N GLY A 200 -9.82 15.59 20.84
CA GLY A 200 -9.63 14.27 21.44
C GLY A 200 -9.84 13.12 20.46
N ILE A 201 -9.38 11.92 20.84
CA ILE A 201 -9.55 10.73 20.00
C ILE A 201 -11.02 10.30 19.90
N GLY A 202 -11.80 10.52 20.97
CA GLY A 202 -13.24 10.24 21.00
C GLY A 202 -14.00 11.07 19.97
N GLU A 203 -13.72 12.38 19.90
CA GLU A 203 -14.34 13.29 18.92
C GLU A 203 -13.96 12.93 17.48
N ALA A 204 -12.68 12.64 17.23
CA ALA A 204 -12.22 12.20 15.92
C ALA A 204 -12.91 10.89 15.48
N LEU A 205 -13.01 9.89 16.37
CA LEU A 205 -13.67 8.62 16.05
C LEU A 205 -15.19 8.75 15.93
N ALA A 206 -15.82 9.62 16.74
CA ALA A 206 -17.24 9.93 16.63
C ALA A 206 -17.55 10.58 15.28
N ALA A 207 -16.72 11.53 14.84
CA ALA A 207 -16.85 12.16 13.53
C ALA A 207 -16.53 11.21 12.36
N ALA A 208 -15.70 10.19 12.60
CA ALA A 208 -15.47 9.09 11.66
C ALA A 208 -16.59 8.02 11.69
N SER A 209 -17.70 8.25 12.40
CA SER A 209 -18.82 7.32 12.44
C SER A 209 -20.01 7.86 11.67
N SER A 210 -20.32 7.19 10.57
CA SER A 210 -21.58 7.34 9.85
C SER A 210 -22.66 6.39 10.39
N GLU A 211 -23.84 6.36 9.78
CA GLU A 211 -24.86 5.34 9.99
C GLU A 211 -24.29 3.91 9.87
N THR A 212 -24.87 2.96 10.60
CA THR A 212 -24.42 1.56 10.52
C THR A 212 -24.72 0.99 9.14
N VAL A 213 -23.69 0.54 8.42
CA VAL A 213 -23.90 -0.09 7.10
C VAL A 213 -24.62 -1.44 7.23
N SER A 214 -25.40 -1.79 6.21
CA SER A 214 -26.04 -3.10 6.10
C SER A 214 -25.02 -4.24 6.03
N TRP A 215 -25.46 -5.47 6.31
CA TRP A 215 -24.63 -6.67 6.13
C TRP A 215 -24.10 -6.82 4.71
N ALA A 216 -24.86 -6.40 3.70
CA ALA A 216 -24.41 -6.39 2.31
C ALA A 216 -23.28 -5.37 2.09
N GLY A 217 -23.40 -4.17 2.68
CA GLY A 217 -22.34 -3.15 2.64
C GLY A 217 -21.06 -3.62 3.35
N PHE A 218 -21.21 -4.26 4.51
CA PHE A 218 -20.09 -4.87 5.22
C PHE A 218 -19.42 -5.99 4.39
N GLY A 219 -20.21 -6.85 3.75
CA GLY A 219 -19.71 -7.92 2.88
C GLY A 219 -18.95 -7.38 1.66
N ALA A 220 -19.44 -6.29 1.05
CA ALA A 220 -18.74 -5.61 -0.05
C ALA A 220 -17.39 -5.01 0.42
N ALA A 221 -17.39 -4.33 1.56
CA ALA A 221 -16.18 -3.79 2.17
C ALA A 221 -15.16 -4.91 2.48
N LEU A 222 -15.60 -6.00 3.12
CA LEU A 222 -14.75 -7.15 3.41
C LEU A 222 -14.15 -7.76 2.14
N THR A 223 -14.95 -7.88 1.08
CA THR A 223 -14.48 -8.39 -0.22
C THR A 223 -13.42 -7.48 -0.83
N ALA A 224 -13.60 -6.16 -0.74
CA ALA A 224 -12.58 -5.19 -1.17
C ALA A 224 -11.28 -5.34 -0.36
N MET A 225 -11.36 -5.56 0.95
CA MET A 225 -10.18 -5.76 1.81
C MET A 225 -9.42 -7.03 1.46
N VAL A 226 -10.13 -8.13 1.17
CA VAL A 226 -9.51 -9.36 0.68
C VAL A 226 -8.86 -9.12 -0.69
N GLY A 227 -9.56 -8.41 -1.58
CA GLY A 227 -9.09 -8.10 -2.93
C GLY A 227 -7.81 -7.26 -2.96
N PHE A 228 -7.63 -6.36 -1.99
CA PHE A 228 -6.45 -5.51 -1.86
C PHE A 228 -5.14 -6.33 -1.84
N TRP A 229 -5.11 -7.42 -1.05
CA TRP A 229 -3.93 -8.29 -0.92
C TRP A 229 -4.00 -9.61 -1.70
N ALA A 230 -5.15 -9.94 -2.30
CA ALA A 230 -5.34 -11.19 -3.03
C ALA A 230 -4.27 -11.41 -4.12
N THR A 231 -3.88 -10.36 -4.82
CA THR A 231 -2.89 -10.46 -5.91
C THR A 231 -1.49 -10.78 -5.40
N LEU A 232 -1.13 -10.28 -4.21
CA LEU A 232 0.14 -10.58 -3.56
C LEU A 232 0.14 -12.00 -2.98
N SER A 233 -1.01 -12.49 -2.51
CA SER A 233 -1.13 -13.86 -2.01
C SER A 233 -0.72 -14.91 -3.05
N LEU A 234 -0.90 -14.61 -4.34
CA LEU A 234 -0.49 -15.46 -5.45
C LEU A 234 1.03 -15.45 -5.62
N ASN A 235 1.64 -14.27 -5.65
CA ASN A 235 3.07 -14.12 -5.97
C ASN A 235 4.00 -13.97 -4.76
N ILE A 236 3.49 -14.26 -3.55
CA ILE A 236 4.29 -14.34 -2.32
C ILE A 236 5.52 -15.25 -2.41
N PRO A 237 5.59 -16.33 -3.24
CA PRO A 237 6.83 -17.09 -3.44
C PRO A 237 8.03 -16.25 -3.88
N ASP A 238 7.80 -15.11 -4.56
CA ASP A 238 8.88 -14.22 -4.98
C ASP A 238 9.69 -13.67 -3.79
N PHE A 239 9.04 -13.58 -2.62
CA PHE A 239 9.64 -13.17 -1.35
C PHE A 239 9.95 -14.38 -0.45
N SER A 240 8.99 -15.30 -0.29
CA SER A 240 9.13 -16.41 0.65
C SER A 240 10.25 -17.38 0.28
N ARG A 241 10.72 -17.37 -0.99
CA ARG A 241 11.91 -18.11 -1.45
C ARG A 241 13.21 -17.75 -0.75
N PHE A 242 13.29 -16.58 -0.13
CA PHE A 242 14.45 -16.14 0.65
C PHE A 242 14.36 -16.51 2.13
N ALA A 243 13.23 -17.07 2.60
CA ALA A 243 13.01 -17.41 4.00
C ALA A 243 13.83 -18.64 4.44
N LYS A 244 14.38 -18.58 5.66
CA LYS A 244 15.15 -19.64 6.31
C LYS A 244 14.33 -20.89 6.59
N SER A 245 13.07 -20.72 6.99
CA SER A 245 12.20 -21.83 7.41
C SER A 245 10.72 -21.54 7.21
N GLN A 246 9.90 -22.60 7.21
CA GLN A 246 8.44 -22.45 7.17
C GLN A 246 7.89 -21.72 8.40
N LYS A 247 8.53 -21.90 9.56
CA LYS A 247 8.16 -21.17 10.75
C LYS A 247 8.37 -19.67 10.55
N ASP A 248 9.48 -19.29 9.92
CA ASP A 248 9.80 -17.88 9.68
C ASP A 248 8.79 -17.18 8.77
N GLN A 249 8.43 -17.80 7.65
CA GLN A 249 7.42 -17.23 6.78
C GLN A 249 6.03 -17.19 7.45
N ILE A 250 5.62 -18.23 8.19
CA ILE A 250 4.29 -18.24 8.81
C ILE A 250 4.21 -17.19 9.90
N VAL A 251 5.16 -17.17 10.83
CA VAL A 251 5.14 -16.26 11.98
C VAL A 251 5.29 -14.82 11.51
N GLY A 252 6.24 -14.54 10.61
CA GLY A 252 6.48 -13.19 10.09
C GLY A 252 5.25 -12.60 9.40
N GLN A 253 4.61 -13.36 8.51
CA GLN A 253 3.43 -12.87 7.78
C GLN A 253 2.20 -12.76 8.68
N THR A 254 1.96 -13.76 9.53
CA THR A 254 0.76 -13.80 10.40
C THR A 254 0.75 -12.71 11.45
N ALA A 255 1.93 -12.36 11.98
CA ALA A 255 2.04 -11.28 12.95
C ALA A 255 2.00 -9.91 12.28
N ALA A 256 2.79 -9.70 11.23
CA ALA A 256 3.03 -8.37 10.70
C ALA A 256 1.89 -7.86 9.79
N LEU A 257 1.36 -8.68 8.88
CA LEU A 257 0.34 -8.21 7.94
C LEU A 257 -0.90 -7.66 8.68
N PRO A 258 -1.60 -8.43 9.53
CA PRO A 258 -2.78 -7.92 10.23
C PRO A 258 -2.44 -6.75 11.15
N ALA A 259 -1.35 -6.85 11.92
CA ALA A 259 -0.99 -5.81 12.88
C ALA A 259 -0.69 -4.46 12.21
N THR A 260 0.14 -4.44 11.17
CA THR A 260 0.50 -3.20 10.47
C THR A 260 -0.68 -2.64 9.70
N MET A 261 -1.46 -3.48 9.01
CA MET A 261 -2.66 -3.05 8.30
C MET A 261 -3.67 -2.39 9.22
N THR A 262 -4.01 -3.07 10.31
CA THR A 262 -4.95 -2.56 11.32
C THR A 262 -4.42 -1.26 11.91
N PHE A 263 -3.15 -1.19 12.30
CA PHE A 263 -2.57 0.02 12.87
C PHE A 263 -2.58 1.21 11.89
N TYR A 264 -2.09 1.04 10.67
CA TYR A 264 -2.00 2.14 9.72
C TYR A 264 -3.37 2.56 9.16
N SER A 265 -4.30 1.61 9.07
CA SER A 265 -5.70 1.92 8.76
C SER A 265 -6.37 2.72 9.87
N PHE A 266 -6.08 2.41 11.13
CA PHE A 266 -6.57 3.17 12.28
C PHE A 266 -6.08 4.62 12.24
N VAL A 267 -4.80 4.84 11.89
CA VAL A 267 -4.26 6.18 11.62
C VAL A 267 -5.10 6.90 10.55
N GLY A 268 -5.39 6.23 9.43
CA GLY A 268 -6.24 6.77 8.36
C GLY A 268 -7.62 7.21 8.84
N ILE A 269 -8.30 6.33 9.58
CA ILE A 269 -9.64 6.58 10.11
C ILE A 269 -9.64 7.75 11.10
N VAL A 270 -8.70 7.79 12.04
CA VAL A 270 -8.62 8.86 13.05
C VAL A 270 -8.36 10.21 12.39
N VAL A 271 -7.43 10.28 11.45
CA VAL A 271 -7.10 11.55 10.77
C VAL A 271 -8.27 12.00 9.87
N THR A 272 -8.96 11.07 9.19
CA THR A 272 -10.15 11.38 8.40
C THR A 272 -11.29 11.89 9.28
N GLY A 273 -11.53 11.28 10.44
CA GLY A 273 -12.49 11.79 11.41
C GLY A 273 -12.13 13.18 11.91
N ALA A 274 -10.84 13.40 12.20
CA ALA A 274 -10.36 14.72 12.59
C ALA A 274 -10.58 15.78 11.49
N THR A 275 -10.44 15.44 10.20
CA THR A 275 -10.70 16.40 9.12
C THR A 275 -12.17 16.80 9.05
N VAL A 276 -13.09 15.89 9.38
CA VAL A 276 -14.52 16.23 9.50
C VAL A 276 -14.74 17.28 10.59
N VAL A 277 -14.10 17.11 11.75
CA VAL A 277 -14.19 18.07 12.86
C VAL A 277 -13.55 19.42 12.52
N ILE A 278 -12.38 19.41 11.88
CA ILE A 278 -11.55 20.60 11.65
C ILE A 278 -12.00 21.39 10.41
N PHE A 279 -12.30 20.69 9.32
CA PHE A 279 -12.58 21.28 8.01
C PHE A 279 -14.04 21.11 7.56
N GLY A 280 -14.87 20.36 8.31
CA GLY A 280 -16.26 20.11 7.97
C GLY A 280 -16.48 19.03 6.90
N GLU A 281 -15.42 18.36 6.43
CA GLU A 281 -15.51 17.31 5.42
C GLU A 281 -14.52 16.16 5.66
N ALA A 282 -14.88 14.97 5.20
CA ALA A 282 -14.04 13.78 5.28
C ALA A 282 -12.99 13.80 4.16
N ILE A 283 -11.72 14.01 4.51
CA ILE A 283 -10.61 14.03 3.56
C ILE A 283 -9.85 12.71 3.67
N TRP A 284 -10.13 11.86 2.71
CA TRP A 284 -9.54 10.54 2.53
C TRP A 284 -8.10 10.51 2.03
N ASP A 285 -7.64 11.56 1.35
CA ASP A 285 -6.27 11.64 0.84
C ASP A 285 -5.37 12.39 1.84
N PRO A 286 -4.36 11.73 2.45
CA PRO A 286 -3.47 12.39 3.39
C PRO A 286 -2.65 13.52 2.74
N VAL A 287 -2.37 13.44 1.43
CA VAL A 287 -1.71 14.52 0.68
C VAL A 287 -2.59 15.77 0.67
N ALA A 288 -3.89 15.60 0.44
CA ALA A 288 -4.85 16.70 0.46
C ALA A 288 -5.01 17.29 1.87
N VAL A 289 -4.97 16.46 2.92
CA VAL A 289 -4.97 16.93 4.33
C VAL A 289 -3.77 17.84 4.56
N VAL A 290 -2.56 17.39 4.20
CA VAL A 290 -1.33 18.17 4.33
C VAL A 290 -1.39 19.46 3.52
N GLY A 291 -1.98 19.42 2.32
CA GLY A 291 -2.25 20.59 1.51
C GLY A 291 -3.10 21.64 2.22
N LYS A 292 -4.18 21.21 2.88
CA LYS A 292 -5.08 22.11 3.64
C LYS A 292 -4.49 22.66 4.93
N ILE A 293 -3.58 21.94 5.58
CA ILE A 293 -2.89 22.45 6.79
C ILE A 293 -2.05 23.71 6.46
N GLY A 294 -1.56 23.83 5.22
CA GLY A 294 -0.92 25.05 4.71
C GLY A 294 0.42 25.42 5.37
N SER A 295 0.95 24.59 6.26
CA SER A 295 2.21 24.85 6.96
C SER A 295 3.40 24.45 6.08
N LYS A 296 4.12 25.45 5.53
CA LYS A 296 5.27 25.23 4.63
C LYS A 296 6.29 24.20 5.15
N PRO A 297 6.71 24.22 6.44
CA PRO A 297 7.66 23.23 6.95
C PRO A 297 7.05 21.83 7.11
N LEU A 298 5.79 21.73 7.57
CA LEU A 298 5.12 20.45 7.80
C LEU A 298 4.75 19.77 6.49
N SER A 299 4.35 20.54 5.48
CA SER A 299 4.04 20.02 4.14
C SER A 299 5.29 19.60 3.39
N ALA A 300 6.41 20.31 3.55
CA ALA A 300 7.70 19.88 3.00
C ALA A 300 8.20 18.59 3.68
N LEU A 301 7.96 18.41 5.00
CA LEU A 301 8.36 17.20 5.72
C LEU A 301 7.43 16.01 5.47
N ALA A 302 6.12 16.22 5.31
CA ALA A 302 5.17 15.13 5.17
C ALA A 302 5.12 14.50 3.76
N LEU A 303 5.78 15.10 2.78
CA LEU A 303 5.70 14.74 1.36
C LEU A 303 7.06 14.35 0.73
N ILE A 304 8.13 14.27 1.54
CA ILE A 304 9.44 13.67 1.20
C ILE A 304 9.42 12.15 1.54
#